data_AF-A0AA43A170-F1
#
_entry.id   AF-A0AA43A170-F1
#
_cell.length_a   1.000
_cell.length_b   1.000
_cell.length_c   1.000
_cell.angle_alpha   90.00
_cell.angle_beta   90.00
_cell.angle_gamma   90.00
#
_symmetry.space_group_name_H-M   'P 1'
#
loop_
_entity.id
_entity.type
_entity.pdbx_description
1 polymer ?
#
loop_
_entity_poly.entity_id
_entity_poly.type
_entity_poly.pdbx_seq_one_letter_code
_entity_poly.pdbx_strand_id
1 'polypeptide(L)' 'METVKTASFEYLIDLAKKNPDGGYTFVLDGETYQIEDVLEISSIATKHGYIVIY' A
#
# COMPACT_ATOMS: atom_id res chain seq x y z
N MET A 1 22.57 -9.55 -2.75
CA MET A 1 21.87 -8.85 -1.65
C MET A 1 20.42 -8.79 -2.07
N GLU A 2 19.55 -9.57 -1.44
CA GLU A 2 18.10 -9.40 -1.62
C GLU A 2 17.73 -8.04 -1.05
N THR A 3 17.29 -7.11 -1.90
CA THR A 3 16.89 -5.78 -1.47
C THR A 3 15.59 -5.93 -0.69
N VAL A 4 15.66 -5.95 0.63
CA VAL A 4 14.48 -5.88 1.48
C VAL A 4 13.80 -4.55 1.21
N LYS A 5 12.62 -4.57 0.60
CA LYS A 5 11.85 -3.37 0.29
C LYS A 5 11.16 -2.90 1.58
N THR A 6 11.77 -2.01 2.35
CA THR A 6 11.11 -1.39 3.53
C THR A 6 10.27 -0.20 3.07
N ALA A 7 9.06 -0.05 3.61
CA ALA A 7 8.21 1.12 3.35
C ALA A 7 7.45 1.53 4.61
N SER A 8 7.37 2.84 4.86
CA SER A 8 6.60 3.38 5.98
C SER A 8 5.11 3.32 5.67
N PHE A 9 4.29 2.98 6.67
CA PHE A 9 2.85 2.92 6.51
C PHE A 9 2.27 4.27 6.05
N GLU A 10 2.76 5.38 6.62
CA GLU A 10 2.39 6.73 6.20
C GLU A 10 2.69 6.99 4.71
N TYR A 11 3.84 6.53 4.22
CA TYR A 11 4.21 6.64 2.81
C TYR A 11 3.27 5.82 1.92
N LEU A 12 2.91 4.61 2.34
CA LEU A 12 2.00 3.76 1.59
C LEU A 12 0.57 4.33 1.58
N ILE A 13 0.13 4.98 2.66
CA ILE A 13 -1.14 5.72 2.70
C ILE A 13 -1.11 6.91 1.74
N ASP A 14 0.00 7.65 1.67
CA ASP A 14 0.14 8.79 0.75
C ASP A 14 0.01 8.36 -0.73
N LEU A 15 0.45 7.13 -1.04
CA LEU A 15 0.24 6.50 -2.36
C LEU A 15 -1.23 6.10 -2.62
N ALA A 16 -2.04 5.94 -1.59
CA ALA A 16 -3.44 5.59 -1.70
C ALA A 16 -4.31 6.84 -1.90
N LYS A 17 -4.99 6.91 -3.06
CA LYS A 17 -5.90 8.01 -3.38
C LYS A 17 -7.32 7.64 -3.02
N LYS A 18 -8.00 8.48 -2.25
CA LYS A 18 -9.42 8.30 -1.94
C LYS A 18 -10.27 8.41 -3.22
N ASN A 19 -11.17 7.47 -3.43
CA ASN A 19 -12.07 7.45 -4.57
C ASN A 19 -13.35 8.27 -4.29
N PRO A 20 -13.96 8.87 -5.33
CA PRO A 20 -15.21 9.61 -5.19
C PRO A 20 -16.41 8.72 -4.81
N ASP A 21 -16.43 7.46 -5.25
CA ASP A 21 -17.46 6.46 -4.94
C ASP A 21 -17.32 5.80 -3.56
N GLY A 22 -16.25 6.13 -2.81
CA GLY A 22 -15.88 5.46 -1.56
C GLY A 22 -14.67 4.54 -1.72
N GLY A 23 -13.99 4.26 -0.60
CA GLY A 23 -12.72 3.51 -0.60
C GLY A 23 -11.51 4.30 -1.11
N TYR A 24 -10.43 3.58 -1.41
CA TYR A 24 -9.15 4.09 -1.86
C TYR A 24 -8.60 3.26 -3.03
N THR A 25 -7.86 3.93 -3.90
CA THR A 25 -7.06 3.33 -4.96
C THR A 25 -5.60 3.40 -4.53
N PHE A 26 -5.02 2.25 -4.21
CA PHE A 26 -3.63 2.10 -3.82
C PHE A 26 -2.81 1.57 -5.00
N VAL A 27 -1.67 2.18 -5.30
CA VAL A 27 -0.79 1.76 -6.40
C VAL A 27 0.55 1.32 -5.83
N LEU A 28 0.96 0.09 -6.11
CA LEU A 28 2.22 -0.50 -5.65
C LEU A 28 2.90 -1.24 -6.81
N ASP A 29 4.16 -0.90 -7.07
CA ASP A 29 4.99 -1.54 -8.12
C ASP A 29 4.34 -1.52 -9.53
N GLY A 30 3.43 -0.56 -9.79
CA GLY A 30 2.68 -0.45 -11.04
C GLY A 30 1.34 -1.21 -11.07
N GLU A 31 1.05 -1.99 -10.02
CA GLU A 31 -0.25 -2.64 -9.83
C GLU A 31 -1.20 -1.72 -9.05
N THR A 32 -2.46 -1.68 -9.47
CA THR A 32 -3.50 -0.86 -8.83
C THR A 32 -4.47 -1.75 -8.07
N TYR A 33 -4.70 -1.40 -6.81
CA TYR A 33 -5.57 -2.09 -5.88
C TYR A 33 -6.70 -1.16 -5.45
N GLN A 34 -7.93 -1.65 -5.54
CA GLN A 34 -9.06 -0.99 -4.91
C GLN A 34 -9.25 -1.59 -3.53
N ILE A 35 -9.14 -0.74 -2.51
CA ILE A 35 -9.27 -1.11 -1.10
C ILE A 35 -10.38 -0.27 -0.50
N GLU A 36 -11.09 -0.83 0.46
CA GLU A 36 -12.10 -0.06 1.19
C GLU A 36 -11.47 0.67 2.37
N ASP A 37 -10.44 0.06 2.97
CA ASP A 37 -9.76 0.55 4.15
C ASP A 37 -8.24 0.66 3.95
N VAL A 38 -7.64 1.72 4.48
CA VAL A 38 -6.18 1.95 4.40
C VAL A 38 -5.37 0.90 5.15
N LEU A 39 -5.96 0.16 6.10
CA LEU A 39 -5.30 -0.95 6.77
C LEU A 39 -4.96 -2.10 5.81
N GLU A 40 -5.70 -2.25 4.70
CA GLU A 40 -5.44 -3.28 3.69
C GLU A 40 -4.10 -3.04 2.96
N ILE A 41 -3.64 -1.79 2.90
CA ILE A 41 -2.36 -1.40 2.31
C ILE A 41 -1.20 -2.17 2.96
N SER A 42 -1.24 -2.34 4.29
CA SER A 42 -0.21 -3.07 5.02
C SER A 42 -0.13 -4.55 4.59
N SER A 43 -1.29 -5.15 4.34
CA SER A 43 -1.41 -6.55 3.91
C SER A 43 -0.94 -6.71 2.46
N ILE A 44 -1.32 -5.79 1.57
CA ILE A 44 -0.90 -5.78 0.16
C ILE A 44 0.62 -5.59 0.06
N ALA A 45 1.17 -4.59 0.76
CA ALA A 45 2.61 -4.35 0.79
C ALA A 45 3.38 -5.58 1.32
N THR A 46 2.92 -6.19 2.41
CA THR A 46 3.54 -7.41 2.97
C THR A 46 3.51 -8.58 1.97
N LYS A 47 2.40 -8.77 1.24
CA LYS A 47 2.31 -9.79 0.17
C LYS A 47 3.29 -9.55 -0.98
N HIS A 48 3.60 -8.29 -1.25
CA HIS A 48 4.62 -7.87 -2.22
C HIS A 48 6.06 -7.96 -1.70
N GLY A 49 6.25 -8.48 -0.48
CA GLY A 49 7.57 -8.60 0.15
C GLY A 49 8.07 -7.30 0.77
N TYR A 50 7.19 -6.31 0.97
CA TYR A 50 7.56 -5.12 1.71
C TYR A 50 7.50 -5.37 3.22
N ILE A 51 8.47 -4.84 3.94
CA ILE A 51 8.39 -4.72 5.39
C ILE A 51 7.78 -3.36 5.71
N VAL A 52 6.55 -3.38 6.23
CA VAL A 52 5.83 -2.18 6.64
C VAL A 52 6.31 -1.75 8.02
N ILE A 53 6.78 -0.51 8.12
CA ILE A 53 7.16 0.12 9.39
C ILE A 53 6.12 1.18 9.78
N TYR A 54 5.80 1.25 11.06
CA TYR A 54 4.79 2.15 11.64
C TYR A 54 5.44 3.36 12.31
#